data_AF-A0A8T4T7F6-F1
#
_entry.id   AF-A0A8T4T7F6-F1
#
_cell.length_a   1.000
_cell.length_b   1.000
_cell.length_c   1.000
_cell.angle_alpha   90.00
_cell.angle_beta   90.00
_cell.angle_gamma   90.00
#
_symmetry.space_group_name_H-M   'P 1'
#
loop_
_entity.id
_entity.type
_entity.pdbx_description
1 polymer ?
#
loop_
_entity_poly.entity_id
_entity_poly.type
_entity_poly.pdbx_seq_one_letter_code
_entity_poly.pdbx_strand_id
1 'polypeptide(L)'
;MPRNAENFVTKLEELRKLLVVRFPSLDVRSLTEKMSKLAHYHYNKRNFLIMGEDRELYNFLIENSYNPFTVYRWLLLERVPDEIKWQLKNRQISQKRAITLTIERRTETGSSLAADIKSQGMKLIGGM
;
A
#
# COMPACT_ATOMS: atom_id res chain seq x y z
N MET A 1 7.86 26.78 3.47
CA MET A 1 6.53 26.42 2.93
C MET A 1 6.05 25.13 3.60
N PRO A 2 4.98 25.14 4.41
CA PRO A 2 4.51 23.94 5.07
C PRO A 2 3.79 23.06 4.04
N ARG A 3 4.37 21.92 3.65
CA ARG A 3 3.73 20.98 2.72
C ARG A 3 2.60 20.26 3.44
N ASN A 4 1.39 20.74 3.17
CA ASN A 4 0.08 20.14 3.36
C ASN A 4 0.14 18.63 3.70
N ALA A 5 0.09 18.34 4.99
CA ALA A 5 -0.60 17.16 5.50
C ALA A 5 -2.12 17.40 5.47
N GLU A 6 -2.64 18.15 4.48
CA GLU A 6 -4.05 18.06 4.09
C GLU A 6 -4.29 16.59 3.77
N ASN A 7 -5.14 16.02 4.61
CA ASN A 7 -5.14 14.62 4.99
C ASN A 7 -5.16 13.73 3.75
N PHE A 8 -4.11 12.94 3.52
CA PHE A 8 -4.06 12.00 2.38
C PHE A 8 -5.28 11.08 2.35
N VAL A 9 -5.90 10.85 3.51
CA VAL A 9 -7.19 10.16 3.66
C VAL A 9 -8.29 10.85 2.85
N THR A 10 -8.45 12.18 3.00
CA THR A 10 -9.46 12.94 2.24
C THR A 10 -9.23 12.84 0.74
N LYS A 11 -7.97 13.00 0.29
CA LYS A 11 -7.63 12.88 -1.14
C LYS A 11 -7.85 11.46 -1.67
N LEU A 12 -7.58 10.45 -0.84
CA LEU A 12 -7.81 9.06 -1.20
C LEU A 12 -9.30 8.74 -1.29
N GLU A 13 -10.13 9.30 -0.39
CA GLU A 13 -11.58 9.18 -0.46
C GLU A 13 -12.18 9.89 -1.68
N GLU A 14 -11.70 11.08 -2.03
CA GLU A 14 -12.07 11.77 -3.27
C GLU A 14 -11.74 10.93 -4.49
N LEU A 15 -10.52 10.39 -4.57
CA LEU A 15 -10.12 9.49 -5.64
C LEU A 15 -11.00 8.24 -5.70
N ARG A 16 -11.32 7.62 -4.56
CA ARG A 16 -12.18 6.43 -4.50
C ARG A 16 -13.57 6.69 -5.09
N LYS A 17 -14.17 7.85 -4.81
CA LYS A 17 -15.47 8.22 -5.40
C LYS A 17 -15.39 8.28 -6.93
N LEU A 18 -14.31 8.84 -7.47
CA LEU A 18 -14.13 8.88 -8.93
C LEU A 18 -13.85 7.49 -9.52
N LEU A 19 -13.06 6.67 -8.82
CA LEU A 19 -12.73 5.30 -9.23
C LEU A 19 -13.96 4.39 -9.26
N VAL A 20 -14.86 4.48 -8.27
CA VAL A 20 -16.09 3.65 -8.23
C VAL A 20 -17.00 3.93 -9.43
N VAL A 21 -17.06 5.18 -9.88
CA VAL A 21 -17.86 5.56 -11.07
C VAL A 21 -17.24 5.02 -12.35
N ARG A 22 -15.91 5.08 -12.49
CA ARG A 22 -15.21 4.73 -13.74
C ARG A 22 -14.84 3.24 -13.84
N PHE A 23 -14.56 2.60 -12.70
CA PHE A 23 -14.10 1.23 -12.57
C PHE A 23 -14.90 0.49 -11.48
N PRO A 24 -16.21 0.24 -11.69
CA PRO A 24 -17.08 -0.35 -10.68
C PRO A 24 -16.70 -1.78 -10.27
N SER A 25 -15.94 -2.49 -11.11
CA SER A 25 -15.39 -3.83 -10.86
C SER A 25 -14.13 -3.83 -9.99
N LEU A 26 -13.55 -2.67 -9.68
CA LEU A 26 -12.26 -2.57 -9.02
C LEU A 26 -12.41 -2.61 -7.49
N ASP A 27 -12.03 -3.73 -6.88
CA ASP A 27 -12.00 -3.88 -5.42
C ASP A 27 -10.76 -3.23 -4.78
N VAL A 28 -10.79 -3.00 -3.46
CA VAL A 28 -9.71 -2.30 -2.72
C VAL A 28 -8.38 -3.08 -2.71
N ARG A 29 -8.43 -4.42 -2.70
CA ARG A 29 -7.24 -5.27 -2.71
C ARG A 29 -6.59 -5.25 -4.09
N SER A 30 -7.37 -5.44 -5.15
CA SER A 30 -6.92 -5.34 -6.53
C SER A 30 -6.44 -3.94 -6.89
N LEU A 31 -7.03 -2.88 -6.32
CA LEU A 31 -6.55 -1.52 -6.48
C LEU A 31 -5.12 -1.34 -5.95
N THR A 32 -4.80 -1.88 -4.77
CA THR A 32 -3.43 -1.73 -4.19
C THR A 32 -2.38 -2.46 -5.02
N GLU A 33 -2.71 -3.64 -5.52
CA GLU A 33 -1.82 -4.44 -6.37
C GLU A 33 -1.59 -3.75 -7.73
N LYS A 34 -2.66 -3.27 -8.37
CA LYS A 34 -2.58 -2.48 -9.60
C LYS A 34 -1.78 -1.20 -9.38
N MET A 35 -2.03 -0.47 -8.29
CA MET A 35 -1.29 0.75 -7.97
C MET A 35 0.21 0.50 -7.77
N SER A 36 0.60 -0.63 -7.17
CA SER A 36 2.02 -1.01 -7.08
C SER A 36 2.66 -1.09 -8.48
N LYS A 37 2.03 -1.85 -9.40
CA LYS A 37 2.49 -1.99 -10.78
C LYS A 37 2.56 -0.62 -11.50
N LEU A 38 1.53 0.20 -11.38
CA LEU A 38 1.48 1.52 -12.02
C LEU A 38 2.49 2.50 -11.43
N ALA A 39 2.76 2.41 -10.14
CA ALA A 39 3.79 3.21 -9.48
C ALA A 39 5.19 2.91 -10.03
N HIS A 40 5.50 1.63 -10.27
CA HIS A 40 6.76 1.22 -10.92
C HIS A 40 6.80 1.66 -12.40
N TYR A 41 5.71 1.48 -13.14
CA TYR A 41 5.61 1.92 -14.54
C TYR A 41 5.83 3.44 -14.68
N HIS A 42 5.27 4.24 -13.77
CA HIS A 42 5.34 5.70 -13.83
C HIS A 42 6.79 6.23 -13.88
N TYR A 43 7.71 5.58 -13.16
CA TYR A 43 9.14 5.96 -13.16
C TYR A 43 10.00 5.14 -14.13
N ASN A 44 9.55 3.96 -14.55
CA ASN A 44 10.33 3.07 -15.40
C ASN A 44 9.51 2.49 -16.56
N LYS A 45 9.02 3.37 -17.43
CA LYS A 45 8.14 3.01 -18.56
C LYS A 45 8.76 2.04 -19.57
N ARG A 46 10.09 1.92 -19.61
CA ARG A 46 10.81 1.03 -20.55
C ARG A 46 10.81 -0.42 -20.10
N ASN A 47 10.73 -0.67 -18.80
CA ASN A 47 10.87 -2.02 -18.22
C ASN A 47 9.53 -2.64 -17.82
N PHE A 48 8.43 -1.90 -17.93
CA PHE A 48 7.11 -2.35 -17.53
C PHE A 48 6.11 -2.12 -18.65
N LEU A 49 5.30 -3.15 -18.93
CA LEU A 49 4.18 -3.07 -19.87
C LEU A 49 2.87 -2.99 -19.09
N ILE A 50 2.03 -2.01 -19.44
CA ILE A 50 0.65 -1.88 -18.94
C ILE A 50 -0.31 -1.94 -20.13
N MET A 51 -1.38 -2.72 -20.00
CA MET A 51 -2.37 -2.97 -21.05
C MET A 51 -3.76 -3.12 -20.43
N GLY A 52 -4.80 -3.04 -21.27
CA GLY A 52 -6.19 -3.16 -20.84
C GLY A 52 -6.54 -2.18 -19.72
N GLU A 53 -7.26 -2.69 -18.71
CA GLU A 53 -7.71 -1.92 -17.55
C GLU A 53 -6.57 -1.22 -16.79
N ASP A 54 -5.36 -1.81 -16.71
CA ASP A 54 -4.22 -1.17 -16.04
C ASP A 54 -3.79 0.12 -16.78
N ARG A 55 -3.85 0.10 -18.12
CA ARG A 55 -3.52 1.27 -18.94
C ARG A 55 -4.60 2.34 -18.81
N GLU A 56 -5.86 1.94 -18.81
CA GLU A 56 -6.99 2.85 -18.61
C GLU A 56 -6.92 3.52 -17.24
N LEU A 57 -6.66 2.74 -16.18
CA LEU A 57 -6.49 3.24 -14.83
C LEU A 57 -5.30 4.19 -14.71
N TYR A 58 -4.17 3.88 -15.36
CA TYR A 58 -3.03 4.79 -15.41
C TYR A 58 -3.40 6.13 -16.07
N ASN A 59 -4.01 6.09 -17.26
CA ASN A 59 -4.39 7.29 -17.99
C ASN A 59 -5.37 8.14 -17.16
N PHE A 60 -6.38 7.50 -16.57
CA PHE A 60 -7.34 8.15 -15.68
C PHE A 60 -6.66 8.89 -14.52
N LEU A 61 -5.67 8.27 -13.87
CA LEU A 61 -4.92 8.93 -12.79
C LEU A 61 -4.18 10.18 -13.29
N ILE A 62 -3.50 10.09 -14.43
CA ILE A 62 -2.75 11.21 -15.00
C ILE A 62 -3.68 12.34 -15.43
N GLU A 63 -4.80 12.03 -16.09
CA GLU A 63 -5.83 12.99 -16.50
C GLU A 63 -6.41 13.76 -15.30
N ASN A 64 -6.55 13.08 -14.16
CA ASN A 64 -7.02 13.68 -12.91
C ASN A 64 -5.88 14.23 -12.02
N SER A 65 -4.67 14.40 -12.56
CA SER A 65 -3.49 14.94 -11.86
C SER A 65 -3.05 14.15 -10.62
N TYR A 66 -3.38 12.86 -10.56
CA TYR A 66 -2.89 11.94 -9.54
C TYR A 66 -1.59 11.27 -9.97
N ASN A 67 -0.55 11.40 -9.13
CA ASN A 67 0.68 10.64 -9.31
C ASN A 67 0.48 9.19 -8.81
N PRO A 68 0.66 8.15 -9.65
CA PRO A 68 0.40 6.76 -9.27
C PRO A 68 1.21 6.29 -8.06
N PHE A 69 2.47 6.72 -7.93
CA PHE A 69 3.30 6.37 -6.78
C PHE A 69 2.86 7.06 -5.50
N THR A 70 2.36 8.29 -5.58
CA THR A 70 1.74 8.98 -4.45
C THR A 70 0.47 8.26 -4.00
N VAL A 71 -0.41 7.87 -4.93
CA VAL A 71 -1.63 7.12 -4.62
C VAL A 71 -1.31 5.76 -4.00
N TYR A 72 -0.34 5.04 -4.57
CA TYR A 72 0.14 3.77 -4.01
C TYR A 72 0.64 3.94 -2.57
N ARG A 73 1.41 5.00 -2.30
CA ARG A 73 1.86 5.32 -0.94
C ARG A 73 0.70 5.57 0.01
N TRP A 74 -0.33 6.29 -0.40
CA TRP A 74 -1.52 6.54 0.44
C TRP A 74 -2.27 5.26 0.77
N LEU A 75 -2.43 4.34 -0.18
CA LEU A 75 -3.03 3.02 0.05
C LEU A 75 -2.22 2.18 1.05
N LEU A 76 -0.89 2.25 1.00
CA LEU A 76 -0.03 1.59 2.00
C LEU A 76 -0.24 2.17 3.40
N LEU A 77 -0.34 3.51 3.50
CA LEU A 77 -0.55 4.21 4.76
C LEU A 77 -1.91 3.93 5.40
N GLU A 78 -2.93 3.62 4.62
CA GLU A 78 -4.25 3.22 5.13
C GLU A 78 -4.20 1.90 5.91
N ARG A 79 -3.31 1.00 5.51
CA ARG A 79 -3.14 -0.35 6.07
C ARG A 79 -2.16 -0.43 7.23
N VAL A 80 -1.55 0.69 7.65
CA VAL A 80 -0.64 0.68 8.79
C VAL A 80 -1.42 0.55 10.11
N PRO A 81 -0.86 -0.11 11.13
CA PRO A 81 -1.46 -0.20 12.47
C PRO A 81 -1.86 1.16 13.05
N ASP A 82 -2.92 1.21 13.85
CA ASP A 82 -3.46 2.47 14.38
C ASP A 82 -2.47 3.25 15.26
N GLU A 83 -1.61 2.54 15.99
CA GLU A 83 -0.47 3.13 16.70
C GLU A 83 0.45 3.93 15.76
N ILE A 84 0.81 3.35 14.61
CA ILE A 84 1.66 3.99 13.60
C ILE A 84 0.90 5.14 12.93
N LYS A 85 -0.42 5.00 12.70
CA LYS A 85 -1.27 6.10 12.22
C LYS A 85 -1.28 7.26 13.22
N TRP A 86 -1.36 6.97 14.51
CA TRP A 86 -1.33 7.98 15.57
C TRP A 86 0.02 8.72 15.59
N GLN A 87 1.14 8.00 15.52
CA GLN A 87 2.48 8.60 15.43
C GLN A 87 2.63 9.48 14.19
N LEU A 88 2.08 9.05 13.05
CA LEU A 88 2.08 9.82 11.80
C LEU A 88 1.24 11.10 11.91
N LYS A 89 0.03 11.01 12.49
CA LYS A 89 -0.86 12.17 12.70
C LYS A 89 -0.23 13.22 13.61
N ASN A 90 0.47 12.78 14.65
CA ASN A 90 1.18 13.64 15.60
C ASN A 90 2.57 14.09 15.10
N ARG A 91 2.92 13.83 13.83
CA ARG A 91 4.20 14.21 13.20
C ARG A 91 5.44 13.65 13.91
N GLN A 92 5.28 12.59 14.70
CA GLN A 92 6.39 11.92 15.38
C GLN A 92 7.24 11.11 14.40
N ILE A 93 6.62 10.60 13.34
CA ILE A 93 7.27 9.86 12.26
C ILE A 93 6.86 10.39 10.90
N SER A 94 7.73 10.20 9.91
CA SER A 94 7.40 10.48 8.51
C SER A 94 6.58 9.36 7.86
N GLN A 95 5.89 9.66 6.76
CA GLN A 95 5.18 8.64 5.97
C GLN A 95 6.11 7.49 5.52
N LYS A 96 7.35 7.81 5.13
CA LYS A 96 8.35 6.81 4.75
C LYS A 96 8.63 5.87 5.91
N ARG A 97 8.85 6.41 7.12
CA ARG A 97 9.12 5.61 8.32
C ARG A 97 7.90 4.77 8.72
N ALA A 98 6.69 5.30 8.63
CA ALA A 98 5.46 4.55 8.91
C ALA A 98 5.32 3.29 8.03
N ILE A 99 5.62 3.42 6.72
CA ILE A 99 5.61 2.28 5.79
C ILE A 99 6.71 1.28 6.14
N THR A 100 7.93 1.75 6.38
CA THR A 100 9.07 0.88 6.77
C THR A 100 8.77 0.08 8.03
N LEU A 101 8.29 0.72 9.11
CA LEU A 101 7.91 0.06 10.36
C LEU A 101 6.85 -1.04 10.16
N THR A 102 5.91 -0.80 9.25
CA THR A 102 4.86 -1.78 8.94
C THR A 102 5.42 -3.00 8.21
N ILE A 103 6.41 -2.81 7.33
CA ILE A 103 7.10 -3.91 6.63
C ILE A 103 7.99 -4.69 7.60
N GLU A 104 8.74 -4.00 8.45
CA GLU A 104 9.58 -4.60 9.51
C GLU A 104 8.72 -5.51 10.41
N ARG A 105 7.62 -4.98 10.98
CA ARG A 105 6.69 -5.76 11.83
C ARG A 105 6.14 -7.00 11.13
N ARG A 106 5.73 -6.90 9.85
CA ARG A 106 5.23 -8.07 9.09
C ARG A 106 6.31 -9.14 8.92
N THR A 107 7.55 -8.72 8.74
CA THR A 107 8.69 -9.63 8.55
C THR A 107 9.04 -10.31 9.87
N GLU A 108 9.02 -9.57 10.97
CA GLU A 108 9.20 -10.09 12.33
C GLU A 108 8.11 -11.11 12.71
N THR A 109 6.82 -10.79 12.51
CA THR A 109 5.72 -11.72 12.78
C THR A 109 5.80 -12.98 11.93
N GLY A 110 6.17 -12.87 10.65
CA GLY A 110 6.34 -14.03 9.77
C GLY A 110 7.48 -14.94 10.24
N SER A 111 8.59 -14.34 10.66
CA SER A 111 9.75 -15.07 11.20
C SER A 111 9.42 -15.77 12.52
N SER A 112 8.73 -15.09 13.44
CA SER A 112 8.34 -15.67 14.72
C SER A 112 7.33 -16.82 14.54
N LEU A 113 6.32 -16.65 13.69
CA LEU A 113 5.35 -17.70 13.37
C LEU A 113 6.03 -18.94 12.76
N ALA A 114 6.97 -18.74 11.84
CA ALA A 114 7.73 -19.84 11.24
C ALA A 114 8.56 -20.61 12.30
N ALA A 115 9.17 -19.88 13.24
CA ALA A 115 9.90 -20.49 14.35
C ALA A 115 8.98 -21.29 15.28
N ASP A 116 7.78 -20.77 15.59
CA ASP A 116 6.79 -21.45 16.42
C ASP A 116 6.26 -22.73 15.78
N ILE A 117 5.93 -22.69 14.48
CA ILE A 117 5.50 -23.88 13.71
C ILE A 117 6.58 -24.95 13.73
N LYS A 118 7.85 -24.56 13.52
CA LYS A 118 8.98 -25.50 13.56
C LYS A 118 9.14 -26.13 14.95
N SER A 119 9.03 -25.32 16.01
CA SER A 119 9.11 -25.78 17.40
C SER A 119 7.98 -26.77 17.74
N GLN A 120 6.74 -26.46 17.33
CA GLN A 120 5.59 -27.35 17.52
C GLN A 120 5.73 -28.65 16.73
N GLY A 121 6.17 -28.60 15.47
CA GLY A 121 6.44 -29.78 14.65
C GLY A 121 7.51 -30.70 15.26
N MET A 122 8.60 -30.12 15.79
CA MET A 122 9.65 -30.88 16.49
C MET A 122 9.12 -31.56 17.76
N LYS A 123 8.25 -30.89 18.54
CA LYS A 123 7.62 -31.49 19.74
C LYS A 123 6.69 -32.65 19.39
N LEU A 124 5.99 -32.57 18.26
CA LEU A 124 5.11 -33.66 17.79
C LEU A 124 5.92 -34.89 17.32
N ILE A 125 7.09 -34.68 16.70
CA ILE A 125 7.94 -35.77 16.21
C ILE A 125 8.78 -36.38 17.35
N GLY A 126 9.32 -35.56 18.26
CA GLY A 126 10.14 -36.01 19.39
C GLY A 126 9.36 -36.42 20.64
N GLY A 127 8.03 -36.34 20.59
CA GLY A 127 7.12 -36.88 21.62
C GLY A 127 6.61 -38.29 21.32
N MET A 128 7.13 -38.93 20.27
CA MET A 128 7.09 -40.39 20.05
C MET A 128 8.39 -41.00 20.54
#